data_AF-A0A822GSS2-F1
#
_entry.id   AF-A0A822GSS2-F1
#
_cell.length_a   1.000
_cell.length_b   1.000
_cell.length_c   1.000
_cell.angle_alpha   90.00
_cell.angle_beta   90.00
_cell.angle_gamma   90.00
#
_symmetry.space_group_name_H-M   'P 1'
#
loop_
_entity.id
_entity.type
_entity.pdbx_description
1 polymer ?
#
loop_
_entity_poly.entity_id
_entity_poly.type
_entity_poly.pdbx_seq_one_letter_code
_entity_poly.pdbx_strand_id
1 'polypeptide(L)'
;MLFLYFISIFNLINSLLTEQCPSSNFCKCSSDLTIITCINRQITDEKLINLNNQFPKSTIILNLSLNSLTSINFLTNLNNLQTLDLSYNKIHNLPSNLFTKFSQLSSLYISNNLIKTIPKTYNEISNINLDISNN
;
A
#
# COMPACT_ATOMS: atom_id res chain seq x y z
N MET A 1 11.04 -10.68 -41.33
CA MET A 1 10.31 -9.39 -41.20
C MET A 1 9.08 -9.50 -40.29
N LEU A 2 8.32 -10.61 -40.30
CA LEU A 2 7.20 -10.87 -39.36
C LEU A 2 7.61 -11.09 -37.89
N PHE A 3 8.82 -11.60 -37.63
CA PHE A 3 9.33 -11.87 -36.27
C PHE A 3 9.60 -10.58 -35.46
N LEU A 4 9.99 -9.50 -36.14
CA LEU A 4 10.20 -8.18 -35.53
C LEU A 4 8.86 -7.52 -35.12
N TYR A 5 7.80 -7.77 -35.89
CA TYR A 5 6.44 -7.34 -35.56
C TYR A 5 5.89 -8.07 -34.31
N PHE A 6 6.24 -9.34 -34.12
CA PHE A 6 5.86 -10.10 -32.92
C PHE A 6 6.55 -9.57 -31.66
N ILE A 7 7.84 -9.21 -31.73
CA ILE A 7 8.57 -8.57 -30.62
C ILE A 7 8.02 -7.16 -30.34
N SER A 8 7.71 -6.39 -31.37
CA SER A 8 7.12 -5.05 -31.19
C SER A 8 5.71 -5.11 -30.61
N ILE A 9 4.89 -6.10 -30.98
CA ILE A 9 3.56 -6.33 -30.41
C ILE A 9 3.67 -6.90 -28.99
N PHE A 10 4.60 -7.81 -28.69
CA PHE A 10 4.85 -8.29 -27.32
C PHE A 10 5.28 -7.14 -26.39
N ASN A 11 6.13 -6.24 -26.88
CA ASN A 11 6.48 -5.01 -26.17
C ASN A 11 5.33 -4.00 -26.09
N LEU A 12 4.42 -3.96 -27.08
CA LEU A 12 3.19 -3.15 -27.04
C LEU A 12 2.15 -3.74 -26.06
N ILE A 13 2.06 -5.05 -25.89
CA ILE A 13 1.10 -5.68 -24.95
C ILE A 13 1.59 -5.54 -23.50
N ASN A 14 2.90 -5.49 -23.26
CA ASN A 14 3.43 -5.06 -21.95
C ASN A 14 3.04 -3.62 -21.58
N SER A 15 2.63 -2.80 -22.56
CA SER A 15 2.07 -1.46 -22.32
C SER A 15 0.58 -1.48 -21.92
N LEU A 16 -0.07 -2.66 -21.97
CA LEU A 16 -1.34 -2.94 -21.30
C LEU A 16 -1.00 -3.66 -19.98
N LEU A 17 -0.63 -2.89 -18.96
CA LEU A 17 -0.07 -3.37 -17.68
C LEU A 17 -0.86 -4.57 -17.11
N THR A 18 -0.29 -5.76 -17.20
CA THR A 18 -0.77 -6.89 -16.39
C THR A 18 -0.41 -6.57 -14.96
N GLU A 19 -1.42 -6.38 -14.10
CA GLU A 19 -1.16 -6.23 -12.68
C GLU A 19 -0.44 -7.48 -12.17
N GLN A 20 0.62 -7.30 -11.39
CA GLN A 20 1.43 -8.38 -10.85
C GLN A 20 1.69 -8.14 -9.37
N CYS A 21 1.96 -9.21 -8.64
CA CYS A 21 2.29 -9.09 -7.23
C CYS A 21 3.60 -8.28 -7.06
N PRO A 22 3.64 -7.26 -6.18
CA PRO A 22 4.86 -6.50 -5.93
C PRO A 22 5.95 -7.44 -5.47
N SER A 23 7.17 -7.31 -6.03
CA SER A 23 8.36 -8.13 -5.74
C SER A 23 8.09 -9.33 -4.83
N SER A 24 7.81 -10.51 -5.41
CA SER A 24 7.34 -11.71 -4.70
C SER A 24 8.26 -12.21 -3.57
N ASN A 25 9.51 -11.73 -3.52
CA ASN A 25 10.44 -11.96 -2.43
C ASN A 25 10.05 -11.22 -1.13
N PHE A 26 9.29 -10.13 -1.23
CA PHE A 26 8.85 -9.34 -0.10
C PHE A 26 7.36 -9.51 0.14
N CYS A 27 6.54 -9.39 -0.90
CA CYS A 27 5.10 -9.45 -0.76
C CYS A 27 4.53 -10.78 -1.26
N LYS A 28 3.45 -11.22 -0.63
CA LYS A 28 2.57 -12.29 -1.11
C LYS A 28 1.23 -11.68 -1.47
N CYS A 29 0.61 -12.21 -2.52
CA CYS A 29 -0.67 -11.72 -3.00
C CYS A 29 -1.68 -12.85 -3.12
N SER A 30 -2.96 -12.52 -2.98
CA SER A 30 -4.06 -13.37 -3.41
C SER A 30 -4.04 -13.56 -4.94
N SER A 31 -4.72 -14.58 -5.44
CA SER A 31 -4.78 -14.89 -6.88
C SER A 31 -5.40 -13.79 -7.73
N ASP A 32 -6.33 -13.03 -7.15
CA ASP A 32 -7.02 -11.89 -7.76
C ASP A 32 -6.32 -10.54 -7.50
N LEU A 33 -5.16 -10.55 -6.81
CA LEU A 33 -4.35 -9.38 -6.47
C LEU A 33 -5.05 -8.32 -5.60
N THR A 34 -6.17 -8.65 -4.97
CA THR A 34 -6.90 -7.72 -4.09
C THR A 34 -6.31 -7.66 -2.67
N ILE A 35 -5.60 -8.71 -2.24
CA ILE A 35 -4.98 -8.81 -0.92
C ILE A 35 -3.46 -8.91 -1.08
N ILE A 36 -2.74 -7.92 -0.58
CA ILE A 36 -1.28 -7.88 -0.60
C ILE A 36 -0.75 -7.86 0.83
N THR A 37 0.16 -8.78 1.14
CA THR A 37 0.78 -8.92 2.46
C THR A 37 2.30 -8.89 2.34
N CYS A 38 2.95 -7.94 3.02
CA CYS A 38 4.40 -7.74 3.02
C CYS A 38 4.94 -7.73 4.47
N ILE A 39 4.48 -8.69 5.28
CA ILE A 39 4.66 -8.71 6.74
C ILE A 39 6.06 -9.19 7.13
N ASN A 40 6.69 -8.54 8.10
CA ASN A 40 7.98 -8.98 8.67
C ASN A 40 9.09 -9.17 7.62
N ARG A 41 9.29 -8.14 6.79
CA ARG A 41 10.24 -8.16 5.67
C ARG A 41 11.34 -7.12 5.79
N GLN A 42 11.45 -6.50 6.97
CA GLN A 42 12.39 -5.40 7.25
C GLN A 42 12.25 -4.28 6.19
N ILE A 43 11.02 -4.01 5.74
CA ILE A 43 10.77 -2.96 4.76
C ILE A 43 10.98 -1.61 5.44
N THR A 44 11.90 -0.84 4.89
CA THR A 44 12.16 0.56 5.22
C THR A 44 11.42 1.45 4.23
N ASP A 45 11.35 2.74 4.52
CA ASP A 45 10.76 3.74 3.63
C ASP A 45 11.40 3.71 2.23
N GLU A 46 12.73 3.62 2.15
CA GLU A 46 13.48 3.51 0.89
C GLU A 46 13.02 2.31 0.05
N LYS A 47 12.86 1.15 0.70
CA LYS A 47 12.43 -0.07 0.02
C LYS A 47 10.98 0.03 -0.44
N LEU A 48 10.12 0.65 0.36
CA LEU A 48 8.71 0.83 0.01
C LEU A 48 8.52 1.86 -1.12
N ILE A 49 9.35 2.90 -1.18
CA ILE A 49 9.39 3.84 -2.32
C ILE A 49 9.63 3.09 -3.64
N ASN A 50 10.54 2.12 -3.65
CA ASN A 50 10.82 1.30 -4.84
C ASN A 50 9.68 0.33 -5.19
N LEU A 51 8.90 -0.10 -4.20
CA LEU A 51 7.74 -0.98 -4.40
C LEU A 51 6.46 -0.22 -4.76
N ASN A 52 6.39 1.08 -4.50
CA ASN A 52 5.15 1.86 -4.55
C ASN A 52 4.42 1.77 -5.90
N ASN A 53 5.15 1.77 -7.02
CA ASN A 53 4.56 1.67 -8.36
C ASN A 53 4.24 0.24 -8.80
N GLN A 54 4.51 -0.77 -7.97
CA GLN A 54 4.28 -2.18 -8.25
C GLN A 54 3.01 -2.70 -7.57
N PHE A 55 2.41 -1.94 -6.64
CA PHE A 55 1.14 -2.34 -6.04
C PHE A 55 0.02 -2.35 -7.09
N PRO A 56 -0.72 -3.46 -7.22
CA PRO A 56 -1.91 -3.55 -8.07
C PRO A 56 -2.91 -2.46 -7.73
N LYS A 57 -3.53 -1.80 -8.72
CA LYS A 57 -4.58 -0.81 -8.46
C LYS A 57 -5.85 -1.48 -7.92
N SER A 58 -6.01 -2.78 -8.17
CA SER A 58 -7.06 -3.63 -7.58
C SER A 58 -6.90 -3.90 -6.08
N THR A 59 -5.81 -3.45 -5.45
CA THR A 59 -5.57 -3.64 -4.01
C THR A 59 -6.74 -3.12 -3.15
N ILE A 60 -7.33 -4.02 -2.37
CA ILE A 60 -8.37 -3.74 -1.36
C ILE A 60 -7.77 -3.80 0.05
N ILE A 61 -6.88 -4.78 0.29
CA ILE A 61 -6.23 -4.99 1.58
C ILE A 61 -4.71 -4.93 1.38
N LEU A 62 -4.06 -4.03 2.11
CA LEU A 62 -2.61 -3.94 2.17
C LEU A 62 -2.14 -4.12 3.61
N ASN A 63 -1.37 -5.19 3.86
CA ASN A 63 -0.73 -5.42 5.13
C ASN A 63 0.79 -5.21 5.04
N LEU A 64 1.27 -4.16 5.70
CA LEU A 64 2.66 -3.74 5.84
C LEU A 64 3.14 -3.84 7.30
N SER A 65 2.45 -4.59 8.15
CA SER A 65 2.78 -4.74 9.56
C SER A 65 4.15 -5.39 9.80
N LEU A 66 4.69 -5.20 11.01
CA LEU A 66 5.97 -5.77 11.43
C LEU A 66 7.14 -5.36 10.52
N ASN A 67 7.21 -4.10 10.14
CA ASN A 67 8.31 -3.58 9.31
C ASN A 67 9.05 -2.44 10.03
N SER A 68 9.79 -1.61 9.31
CA SER A 68 10.54 -0.48 9.86
C SER A 68 10.18 0.82 9.15
N LEU A 69 8.91 0.97 8.80
CA LEU A 69 8.39 2.17 8.16
C LEU A 69 8.33 3.32 9.17
N THR A 70 8.74 4.52 8.74
CA THR A 70 8.63 5.74 9.56
C THR A 70 7.58 6.71 9.03
N SER A 71 7.15 6.50 7.78
CA SER A 71 6.12 7.28 7.10
C SER A 71 5.35 6.41 6.11
N ILE A 72 4.23 6.93 5.61
CA ILE A 72 3.45 6.33 4.51
C ILE A 72 3.17 7.34 3.38
N ASN A 73 3.84 8.49 3.39
CA ASN A 73 3.57 9.58 2.45
C ASN A 73 3.79 9.15 0.99
N PHE A 74 4.71 8.21 0.77
CA PHE A 74 5.03 7.69 -0.56
C PHE A 74 3.99 6.68 -1.09
N LEU A 75 3.13 6.07 -0.27
CA LEU A 75 2.13 5.10 -0.76
C LEU A 75 1.08 5.80 -1.62
N THR A 76 0.99 5.52 -2.92
CA THR A 76 0.08 6.21 -3.86
C THR A 76 -0.70 5.23 -4.73
N ASN A 77 -1.74 5.72 -5.41
CA ASN A 77 -2.48 4.98 -6.44
C ASN A 77 -3.25 3.73 -5.96
N LEU A 78 -3.58 3.65 -4.67
CA LEU A 78 -4.39 2.59 -4.07
C LEU A 78 -5.83 3.06 -3.83
N ASN A 79 -6.52 3.47 -4.91
CA ASN A 79 -7.83 4.12 -4.81
C ASN A 79 -8.94 3.19 -4.30
N ASN A 80 -8.75 1.88 -4.40
CA ASN A 80 -9.69 0.86 -3.93
C ASN A 80 -9.36 0.34 -2.51
N LEU A 81 -8.34 0.90 -1.86
CA LEU A 81 -7.87 0.41 -0.57
C LEU A 81 -8.93 0.64 0.51
N GLN A 82 -9.37 -0.45 1.13
CA GLN A 82 -10.35 -0.46 2.21
C GLN A 82 -9.70 -0.76 3.56
N THR A 83 -8.69 -1.62 3.58
CA THR A 83 -7.96 -1.99 4.80
C THR A 83 -6.46 -1.76 4.64
N LEU A 84 -5.90 -0.98 5.56
CA LEU A 84 -4.47 -0.73 5.65
C LEU A 84 -3.98 -1.11 7.05
N ASP A 85 -3.10 -2.12 7.12
CA ASP A 85 -2.44 -2.53 8.35
C ASP A 85 -0.96 -2.13 8.32
N LEU A 86 -0.60 -1.26 9.25
CA LEU A 86 0.73 -0.71 9.47
C LEU A 86 1.21 -0.96 10.91
N SER A 87 0.56 -1.88 11.61
CA SER A 87 0.86 -2.18 13.02
C SER A 87 2.30 -2.63 13.19
N TYR A 88 2.92 -2.34 14.33
CA TYR A 88 4.33 -2.70 14.61
C TYR A 88 5.30 -2.13 13.56
N ASN A 89 5.24 -0.83 13.35
CA ASN A 89 6.21 -0.07 12.57
C ASN A 89 6.82 1.03 13.47
N LYS A 90 7.45 2.05 12.88
CA LYS A 90 8.05 3.19 13.59
C LYS A 90 7.44 4.51 13.09
N ILE A 91 6.17 4.49 12.70
CA ILE A 91 5.51 5.63 12.08
C ILE A 91 5.31 6.72 13.12
N HIS A 92 5.83 7.92 12.86
CA HIS A 92 5.71 9.05 13.79
C HIS A 92 4.53 9.96 13.45
N ASN A 93 4.18 10.06 12.17
CA ASN A 93 3.15 10.97 11.68
C ASN A 93 2.40 10.36 10.50
N LEU A 94 1.10 10.68 10.41
CA LEU A 94 0.27 10.37 9.26
C LEU A 94 0.16 11.58 8.33
N PRO A 95 0.08 11.39 7.00
CA PRO A 95 -0.15 12.49 6.07
C PRO A 95 -1.49 13.19 6.36
N SER A 96 -1.52 14.52 6.22
CA SER A 96 -2.74 15.31 6.44
C SER A 96 -3.88 14.93 5.48
N ASN A 97 -3.53 14.46 4.28
CA ASN A 97 -4.44 14.01 3.25
C ASN A 97 -4.65 12.48 3.25
N LEU A 98 -4.34 11.76 4.33
CA LEU A 98 -4.46 10.30 4.38
C LEU A 98 -5.83 9.79 3.92
N PHE A 99 -6.89 10.34 4.52
CA PHE A 99 -8.27 9.90 4.29
C PHE A 99 -8.86 10.41 2.98
N THR A 100 -8.35 11.52 2.43
CA THR A 100 -8.73 11.96 1.08
C THR A 100 -7.98 11.19 -0.01
N LYS A 101 -6.75 10.77 0.28
CA LYS A 101 -5.90 9.96 -0.61
C LYS A 101 -6.39 8.51 -0.72
N PHE A 102 -6.86 7.94 0.38
CA PHE A 102 -7.47 6.60 0.42
C PHE A 102 -8.96 6.73 0.77
N SER A 103 -9.74 7.27 -0.17
CA SER A 103 -11.14 7.65 0.05
C SER A 103 -12.09 6.47 0.31
N GLN A 104 -11.66 5.24 0.02
CA GLN A 104 -12.40 4.00 0.30
C GLN A 104 -11.99 3.33 1.62
N LEU A 105 -11.04 3.92 2.36
CA LEU A 105 -10.47 3.31 3.56
C LEU A 105 -11.52 3.25 4.68
N SER A 106 -11.83 2.03 5.12
CA SER A 106 -12.77 1.75 6.20
C SER A 106 -12.11 1.16 7.44
N SER A 107 -10.87 0.64 7.31
CA SER A 107 -10.09 0.11 8.42
C SER A 107 -8.63 0.53 8.34
N LEU A 108 -8.12 1.13 9.41
CA LEU A 108 -6.73 1.54 9.56
C LEU A 108 -6.18 1.02 10.88
N TYR A 109 -5.22 0.10 10.79
CA TYR A 109 -4.50 -0.44 11.94
C TYR A 109 -3.11 0.16 11.99
N ILE A 110 -2.83 0.93 13.04
CA ILE A 110 -1.57 1.64 13.26
C ILE A 110 -1.08 1.44 14.69
N SER A 111 -1.49 0.34 15.35
CA SER A 111 -1.06 0.05 16.71
C SER A 111 0.44 -0.23 16.79
N ASN A 112 1.05 -0.02 17.95
CA ASN A 112 2.50 -0.23 18.14
C ASN A 112 3.35 0.59 17.14
N ASN A 113 3.06 1.88 17.04
CA ASN A 113 3.83 2.85 16.28
C ASN A 113 4.28 3.98 17.23
N LEU A 114 4.55 5.18 16.71
CA LEU A 114 5.03 6.35 17.46
C LEU A 114 4.16 7.59 17.15
N ILE A 115 2.88 7.37 16.84
CA ILE A 115 1.96 8.37 16.32
C ILE A 115 1.39 9.20 17.47
N LYS A 116 1.62 10.51 17.44
CA LYS A 116 1.13 11.43 18.48
C LYS A 116 -0.19 12.10 18.13
N THR A 117 -0.50 12.20 16.83
CA THR A 117 -1.63 12.97 16.34
C THR A 117 -2.27 12.32 15.13
N ILE A 118 -3.60 12.37 15.07
CA ILE A 118 -4.39 11.95 13.91
C ILE A 118 -4.71 13.18 13.04
N PRO A 119 -4.67 13.07 11.69
CA PRO A 119 -5.03 14.15 10.78
C PRO A 119 -6.44 14.69 11.03
N LYS A 120 -6.64 16.01 10.90
CA LYS A 120 -7.96 16.66 11.08
C LYS A 120 -9.04 16.12 10.13
N THR A 121 -8.63 15.63 8.96
CA THR A 121 -9.49 14.98 7.97
C THR A 121 -10.18 13.72 8.50
N TYR A 122 -9.75 13.17 9.65
CA TYR A 122 -10.47 12.13 10.37
C TYR A 122 -11.90 12.55 10.77
N ASN A 123 -12.12 13.84 11.03
CA ASN A 123 -13.46 14.33 11.39
C ASN A 123 -14.40 14.44 10.18
N GLU A 124 -13.88 14.28 8.96
CA GLU A 124 -14.63 14.41 7.71
C GLU A 124 -15.12 13.05 7.18
N ILE A 125 -14.60 11.95 7.74
CA ILE A 125 -14.96 10.59 7.33
C ILE A 125 -15.98 9.97 8.28
N SER A 126 -16.90 9.20 7.72
CA SER A 126 -17.88 8.43 8.48
C SER A 126 -17.42 6.98 8.63
N ASN A 127 -17.55 6.44 9.85
CA ASN A 127 -17.42 5.00 10.14
C ASN A 127 -16.10 4.35 9.70
N ILE A 128 -14.96 4.85 10.19
CA ILE A 128 -13.67 4.17 10.07
C ILE A 128 -13.37 3.36 11.33
N ASN A 129 -12.92 2.12 11.16
CA ASN A 129 -12.34 1.32 12.22
C ASN A 129 -10.86 1.73 12.37
N LEU A 130 -10.52 2.35 13.49
CA LEU A 130 -9.18 2.86 13.76
C LEU A 130 -8.61 2.20 15.01
N ASP A 131 -7.47 1.51 14.86
CA ASP A 131 -6.69 1.01 15.99
C ASP A 131 -5.37 1.79 16.13
N ILE A 132 -5.29 2.58 17.20
CA ILE A 132 -4.12 3.40 17.58
C ILE A 132 -3.48 2.92 18.88
N SER A 133 -3.81 1.72 19.35
CA SER A 133 -3.30 1.22 20.63
C SER A 133 -1.76 1.18 20.65
N ASN A 134 -1.16 1.45 21.81
CA ASN A 134 0.30 1.40 22.01
C ASN A 134 1.11 2.34 21.08
N ASN A 135 0.67 3.60 20.92
CA ASN A 135 1.40 4.66 20.21
C ASN A 135 1.97 5.72 21.16
#